data_AF-Q23RZ2-F1
#
_entry.id   AF-Q23RZ2-F1
#
_cell.length_a   1.000
_cell.length_b   1.000
_cell.length_c   1.000
_cell.angle_alpha   90.00
_cell.angle_beta   90.00
_cell.angle_gamma   90.00
#
_symmetry.space_group_name_H-M   'P 1'
#
loop_
_entity.id
_entity.type
_entity.pdbx_description
1 polymer ?
#
loop_
_entity_poly.entity_id
_entity_poly.type
_entity_poly.pdbx_seq_one_letter_code
_entity_poly.pdbx_strand_id
1 'polypeptide(L)'
;MKTLLITLAIISLCAAENIKCTEQQKKAEACTYEYEPVCGVKVDQTSLYIQSKETYGNKCSACATEGVEFYAVGKCEEYPENAVFCHPDISSQQLGCTREYYPVCGYFDESIKCRKAPCGSNYSNKCAACINKEVNYYLNGFC
;
A
#
# COMPACT_ATOMS: atom_id res chain seq x y z
N MET A 1 -1.87 -47.98 -13.20
CA MET A 1 -2.08 -46.89 -14.17
C MET A 1 -2.34 -45.59 -13.40
N LYS A 2 -1.35 -44.68 -13.48
CA LYS A 2 -1.30 -43.25 -13.12
C LYS A 2 -2.19 -42.70 -11.99
N THR A 3 -1.55 -42.52 -10.84
CA THR A 3 -1.90 -41.58 -9.78
C THR A 3 -1.87 -40.15 -10.34
N LEU A 4 -3.00 -39.43 -10.28
CA LEU A 4 -3.12 -38.04 -10.72
C LEU A 4 -2.62 -37.12 -9.60
N LEU A 5 -1.38 -36.66 -9.70
CA LEU A 5 -0.80 -35.64 -8.82
C LEU A 5 -1.33 -34.27 -9.24
N ILE A 6 -2.28 -33.73 -8.49
CA ILE A 6 -2.73 -32.33 -8.64
C ILE A 6 -1.72 -31.47 -7.88
N THR A 7 -0.72 -30.95 -8.58
CA THR A 7 0.18 -29.93 -8.04
C THR A 7 -0.58 -28.60 -7.97
N LEU A 8 -1.02 -28.19 -6.77
CA LEU A 8 -1.42 -26.81 -6.53
C LEU A 8 -0.18 -25.93 -6.69
N ALA A 9 -0.05 -25.28 -7.84
CA ALA A 9 0.85 -24.15 -8.00
C ALA A 9 0.29 -23.00 -7.15
N ILE A 10 0.78 -22.85 -5.93
CA ILE A 10 0.58 -21.62 -5.15
C ILE A 10 1.44 -20.57 -5.84
N ILE A 11 0.87 -19.92 -6.85
CA ILE A 11 1.44 -18.72 -7.43
C ILE A 11 1.33 -17.67 -6.32
N SER A 12 2.40 -17.49 -5.56
CA SER A 12 2.58 -16.31 -4.72
C SER A 12 2.67 -15.13 -5.68
N LEU A 13 1.51 -14.51 -5.94
CA LEU A 13 1.44 -13.19 -6.53
C LEU A 13 2.07 -12.28 -5.48
N CYS A 14 3.31 -11.86 -5.71
CA CYS A 14 3.83 -10.65 -5.09
C CYS A 14 2.93 -9.51 -5.56
N ALA A 15 1.88 -9.22 -4.78
CA ALA A 15 1.02 -8.08 -5.03
C ALA A 15 1.83 -6.84 -4.66
N ALA A 16 2.31 -6.18 -5.71
CA ALA A 16 3.00 -4.91 -5.72
C ALA A 16 1.97 -3.79 -5.57
N GLU A 17 1.44 -3.65 -4.36
CA GLU A 17 0.55 -2.58 -3.95
C GLU A 17 0.52 -2.52 -2.41
N ASN A 18 0.06 -1.41 -1.85
CA ASN A 18 -0.30 -1.37 -0.43
C ASN A 18 -1.33 -2.47 -0.15
N ILE A 19 -1.21 -3.19 0.96
CA ILE A 19 -1.99 -4.40 1.19
C ILE A 19 -3.10 -4.10 2.19
N LYS A 20 -4.36 -4.25 1.73
CA LYS A 20 -5.53 -4.07 2.58
C LYS A 20 -5.58 -5.12 3.69
N CYS A 21 -5.87 -4.69 4.91
CA CYS A 21 -6.16 -5.60 6.01
C CYS A 21 -7.52 -6.29 5.79
N THR A 22 -7.53 -7.61 5.86
CA THR A 22 -8.78 -8.39 5.77
C THR A 22 -9.56 -8.32 7.08
N GLU A 23 -10.88 -8.48 7.01
CA GLU A 23 -11.75 -8.57 8.20
C GLU A 23 -11.33 -9.69 9.17
N GLN A 24 -10.73 -10.76 8.67
CA GLN A 24 -10.20 -11.82 9.50
C GLN A 24 -8.96 -11.36 10.27
N GLN A 25 -8.03 -10.66 9.61
CA GLN A 25 -6.83 -10.12 10.27
C GLN A 25 -7.19 -9.06 11.31
N LYS A 26 -8.19 -8.21 11.04
CA LYS A 26 -8.69 -7.21 11.99
C LYS A 26 -9.28 -7.82 13.28
N LYS A 27 -9.65 -9.10 13.24
CA LYS A 27 -10.21 -9.84 14.39
C LYS A 27 -9.19 -10.75 15.08
N ALA A 28 -7.92 -10.69 14.68
CA ALA A 28 -6.89 -11.53 15.29
C ALA A 28 -6.67 -11.12 16.76
N GLU A 29 -6.93 -12.04 17.68
CA GLU A 29 -6.69 -11.83 19.12
C GLU A 29 -5.22 -12.05 19.50
N ALA A 30 -4.48 -12.82 18.69
CA ALA A 30 -3.08 -13.12 18.91
C ALA A 30 -2.32 -13.15 17.57
N CYS A 31 -1.10 -12.64 17.62
CA CYS A 31 -0.16 -12.66 16.51
C CYS A 31 1.13 -13.36 16.94
N THR A 32 1.77 -14.02 15.99
CA THR A 32 3.08 -14.63 16.18
C THR A 32 4.18 -13.55 16.28
N TYR A 33 5.34 -13.92 16.84
CA TYR A 33 6.44 -12.99 17.17
C TYR A 33 7.47 -12.83 16.04
N GLU A 34 7.19 -13.33 14.83
CA GLU A 34 8.03 -13.09 13.67
C GLU A 34 8.18 -11.59 13.42
N TYR A 35 9.39 -11.20 13.03
CA TYR A 35 9.71 -9.83 12.71
C TYR A 35 9.82 -9.68 11.20
N GLU A 36 8.73 -9.20 10.60
CA GLU A 36 8.58 -8.87 9.19
C GLU A 36 7.92 -7.48 9.12
N PRO A 37 8.66 -6.41 9.42
CA PRO A 37 8.06 -5.12 9.76
C PRO A 37 7.26 -4.53 8.60
N VAL A 38 6.19 -3.84 8.97
CA VAL A 38 5.31 -3.15 8.02
C VAL A 38 4.97 -1.75 8.52
N CYS A 39 4.66 -0.85 7.59
CA CYS A 39 4.14 0.46 7.88
C CYS A 39 2.62 0.40 7.83
N GLY A 40 1.98 0.30 8.98
CA GLY A 40 0.52 0.27 9.10
C GLY A 40 -0.05 1.67 8.94
N VAL A 41 -1.11 1.80 8.13
CA VAL A 41 -1.73 3.07 7.77
C VAL A 41 -3.15 3.12 8.31
N LYS A 42 -3.43 4.15 9.13
CA LYS A 42 -4.77 4.50 9.58
C LYS A 42 -5.28 5.63 8.72
N VAL A 43 -6.49 5.47 8.19
CA VAL A 43 -7.10 6.42 7.26
C VAL A 43 -8.26 7.12 7.95
N ASP A 44 -8.37 8.43 7.76
CA ASP A 44 -9.49 9.20 8.28
C ASP A 44 -10.79 8.86 7.53
N GLN A 45 -11.91 8.82 8.26
CA GLN A 45 -13.20 8.46 7.68
C GLN A 45 -13.70 9.47 6.63
N THR A 46 -13.17 10.69 6.63
CA THR A 46 -13.57 11.76 5.69
C THR A 46 -12.72 11.80 4.42
N SER A 47 -11.53 11.17 4.40
CA SER A 47 -10.65 11.22 3.25
C SER A 47 -9.59 10.11 3.23
N LEU A 48 -9.50 9.40 2.10
CA LEU A 48 -8.47 8.40 1.83
C LEU A 48 -7.03 8.95 1.80
N TYR A 49 -6.87 10.28 1.82
CA TYR A 49 -5.58 10.96 1.74
C TYR A 49 -5.12 11.55 3.08
N ILE A 50 -6.00 11.56 4.10
CA ILE A 50 -5.67 11.99 5.45
C ILE A 50 -5.37 10.72 6.24
N GLN A 51 -4.12 10.57 6.66
CA GLN A 51 -3.65 9.34 7.27
C GLN A 51 -2.65 9.58 8.39
N SER A 52 -2.59 8.65 9.33
CA SER A 52 -1.47 8.47 10.24
C SER A 52 -0.84 7.09 9.99
N LYS A 53 0.44 6.95 10.37
CA LYS A 53 1.21 5.74 10.08
C LYS A 53 2.12 5.37 11.24
N GLU A 54 2.32 4.07 11.45
CA GLU A 54 3.15 3.52 12.51
C GLU A 54 3.80 2.21 12.07
N THR A 55 5.03 1.97 12.53
CA THR A 55 5.76 0.73 12.26
C THR A 55 5.29 -0.37 13.20
N TYR A 56 4.88 -1.50 12.63
CA TYR A 56 4.51 -2.70 13.38
C TYR A 56 5.50 -3.84 13.11
N GLY A 57 5.64 -4.76 14.07
CA GLY A 57 6.60 -5.87 13.96
C GLY A 57 6.27 -6.86 12.85
N ASN A 58 4.98 -7.02 12.53
CA ASN A 58 4.51 -7.80 11.39
C ASN A 58 3.11 -7.38 10.94
N LYS A 59 2.68 -7.86 9.76
CA LYS A 59 1.36 -7.61 9.17
C LYS A 59 0.18 -8.01 10.07
N CYS A 60 0.31 -9.05 10.89
CA CYS A 60 -0.75 -9.45 11.81
C CYS A 60 -0.95 -8.38 12.87
N SER A 61 0.13 -7.99 13.55
CA SER A 61 0.08 -6.96 14.59
C SER A 61 -0.40 -5.60 14.06
N ALA A 62 -0.03 -5.24 12.82
CA ALA A 62 -0.57 -4.06 12.16
C ALA A 62 -2.08 -4.17 11.95
N CYS A 63 -2.54 -5.22 11.26
CA CYS A 63 -3.96 -5.35 10.91
C CYS A 63 -4.88 -5.62 12.10
N ALA A 64 -4.39 -6.23 13.17
CA ALA A 64 -5.13 -6.41 14.42
C ALA A 64 -5.28 -5.11 15.22
N THR A 65 -4.49 -4.08 14.91
CA THR A 65 -4.54 -2.80 15.61
C THR A 65 -5.71 -1.96 15.11
N GLU A 66 -6.49 -1.43 16.05
CA GLU A 66 -7.66 -0.61 15.74
C GLU A 66 -7.32 0.59 14.85
N GLY A 67 -8.12 0.75 13.79
CA GLY A 67 -8.01 1.83 12.82
C GLY A 67 -6.98 1.63 11.72
N VAL A 68 -6.14 0.58 11.77
CA VAL A 68 -5.25 0.25 10.65
C VAL A 68 -6.08 -0.36 9.52
N GLU A 69 -6.08 0.31 8.36
CA GLU A 69 -6.88 -0.10 7.20
C GLU A 69 -6.07 -0.93 6.21
N PHE A 70 -4.80 -0.58 6.03
CA PHE A 70 -3.87 -1.28 5.16
C PHE A 70 -2.43 -1.09 5.63
N TYR A 71 -1.49 -1.77 5.00
CA TYR A 71 -0.07 -1.62 5.29
C TYR A 71 0.81 -1.59 4.03
N ALA A 72 1.94 -0.92 4.13
CA ALA A 72 3.05 -1.05 3.19
C ALA A 72 4.14 -1.97 3.78
N VAL A 73 4.88 -2.67 2.92
CA VAL A 73 6.01 -3.52 3.35
C VAL A 73 7.15 -2.64 3.87
N GLY A 74 7.88 -3.08 4.89
CA GLY A 74 8.99 -2.32 5.47
C GLY A 74 8.53 -1.30 6.51
N LYS A 75 9.48 -0.69 7.21
CA LYS A 75 9.17 0.26 8.30
C LYS A 75 8.71 1.60 7.74
N CYS A 76 7.93 2.37 8.51
CA CYS A 76 7.51 3.71 8.09
C CYS A 76 8.69 4.67 7.88
N GLU A 77 9.78 4.49 8.61
CA GLU A 77 11.00 5.30 8.51
C GLU A 77 11.80 5.07 7.21
N GLU A 78 11.48 4.02 6.46
CA GLU A 78 12.07 3.75 5.13
C GLU A 78 11.42 4.61 4.04
N TYR A 79 10.29 5.26 4.35
CA TYR A 79 9.57 6.17 3.48
C TYR A 79 9.79 7.62 3.90
N PRO A 80 9.64 8.59 2.98
CA PRO A 80 9.64 10.00 3.35
C PRO A 80 8.58 10.31 4.42
N GLU A 81 8.91 11.15 5.40
CA GLU A 81 8.02 11.48 6.52
C GLU A 81 6.66 12.02 6.04
N ASN A 82 6.66 12.81 4.96
CA ASN A 82 5.47 13.39 4.35
C ASN A 82 4.82 12.50 3.26
N ALA A 83 5.22 11.24 3.13
CA ALA A 83 4.60 10.30 2.21
C ALA A 83 3.13 10.06 2.55
N VAL A 84 2.28 10.15 1.52
CA VAL A 84 0.87 9.74 1.56
C VAL A 84 0.71 8.47 0.75
N PHE A 85 0.28 7.39 1.40
CA PHE A 85 0.17 6.07 0.79
C PHE A 85 -1.14 5.97 0.02
N CYS A 86 -1.08 5.37 -1.16
CA CYS A 86 -2.27 5.18 -1.98
C CYS A 86 -3.11 4.04 -1.42
N HIS A 87 -4.37 4.32 -1.05
CA HIS A 87 -5.25 3.30 -0.51
C HIS A 87 -5.47 2.17 -1.56
N PRO A 88 -5.30 0.88 -1.21
CA PRO A 88 -5.39 -0.24 -2.18
C PRO A 88 -6.68 -0.25 -3.00
N ASP A 89 -7.80 0.05 -2.35
CA ASP A 89 -9.10 0.01 -3.02
C ASP A 89 -9.41 1.25 -3.84
N ILE A 90 -8.52 2.24 -3.96
CA ILE A 90 -8.88 3.53 -4.57
C ILE A 90 -9.35 3.37 -6.01
N SER A 91 -8.75 2.47 -6.79
CA SER A 91 -9.18 2.18 -8.16
C SER A 91 -10.59 1.53 -8.22
N SER A 92 -11.03 0.89 -7.13
CA SER A 92 -12.38 0.31 -7.03
C SER A 92 -13.41 1.26 -6.41
N GLN A 93 -12.95 2.22 -5.61
CA GLN A 93 -13.80 3.19 -4.91
C GLN A 93 -13.98 4.51 -5.70
N GLN A 94 -13.08 4.80 -6.64
CA GLN A 94 -13.07 6.05 -7.37
C GLN A 94 -13.29 5.83 -8.87
N LEU A 95 -14.50 6.17 -9.35
CA LEU A 95 -14.91 6.04 -10.76
C LEU A 95 -14.07 6.94 -11.70
N GLY A 96 -13.46 8.00 -11.16
CA GLY A 96 -12.57 8.90 -11.90
C GLY A 96 -11.99 10.01 -11.02
N CYS A 97 -10.97 10.69 -11.56
CA CYS A 97 -10.33 11.83 -10.91
C CYS A 97 -10.89 13.16 -11.41
N THR A 98 -10.97 14.14 -10.49
CA THR A 98 -11.19 15.54 -10.84
C THR A 98 -10.05 16.06 -11.72
N ARG A 99 -10.33 17.08 -12.52
CA ARG A 99 -9.32 17.74 -13.39
C ARG A 99 -8.58 18.88 -12.68
N GLU A 100 -8.61 18.89 -11.35
CA GLU A 100 -7.85 19.85 -10.58
C GLU A 100 -6.34 19.61 -10.74
N TYR A 101 -5.58 20.70 -10.69
CA TYR A 101 -4.15 20.66 -10.88
C TYR A 101 -3.42 21.00 -9.58
N TYR A 102 -3.00 19.95 -8.89
CA TYR A 102 -2.22 20.00 -7.66
C TYR A 102 -1.15 18.91 -7.75
N PRO A 103 -0.05 19.17 -8.48
CA PRO A 103 0.86 18.13 -8.94
C PRO A 103 1.51 17.37 -7.79
N VAL A 104 1.71 16.08 -8.02
CA VAL A 104 2.35 15.15 -7.08
C VAL A 104 3.37 14.27 -7.81
N CYS A 105 4.37 13.81 -7.08
CA CYS A 105 5.31 12.80 -7.49
C CYS A 105 4.83 11.47 -6.94
N GLY A 106 4.32 10.59 -7.81
CA GLY A 106 3.93 9.23 -7.44
C GLY A 106 5.14 8.32 -7.51
N TYR A 107 5.47 7.68 -6.39
CA TYR A 107 6.59 6.75 -6.27
C TYR A 107 6.11 5.32 -6.45
N PHE A 108 6.84 4.57 -7.27
CA PHE A 108 6.52 3.18 -7.53
C PHE A 108 7.05 2.28 -6.40
N ASP A 109 6.43 1.12 -6.22
CA ASP A 109 7.00 0.10 -5.33
C ASP A 109 8.22 -0.60 -5.96
N GLU A 110 8.84 -1.49 -5.17
CA GLU A 110 10.05 -2.22 -5.53
C GLU A 110 9.89 -3.23 -6.69
N SER A 111 8.66 -3.55 -7.11
CA SER A 111 8.42 -4.39 -8.28
C SER A 111 8.80 -3.68 -9.58
N ILE A 112 8.80 -2.34 -9.58
CA ILE A 112 9.16 -1.53 -10.73
C ILE A 112 10.67 -1.22 -10.69
N LYS A 113 11.41 -1.81 -11.64
CA LYS A 113 12.84 -1.55 -11.81
C LYS A 113 13.08 -0.22 -12.54
N CYS A 114 13.20 0.86 -11.80
CA CYS A 114 13.57 2.16 -12.35
C CYS A 114 15.04 2.21 -12.78
N ARG A 115 15.31 2.85 -13.93
CA ARG A 115 16.68 3.09 -14.41
C ARG A 115 17.32 4.34 -13.81
N LYS A 116 16.51 5.29 -13.33
CA LYS A 116 16.92 6.57 -12.76
C LYS A 116 16.05 6.90 -11.56
N ALA A 117 16.64 7.60 -10.59
CA ALA A 117 15.93 8.15 -9.45
C ALA A 117 15.34 9.55 -9.79
N PRO A 118 14.27 9.98 -9.09
CA PRO A 118 13.44 9.16 -8.20
C PRO A 118 12.71 8.06 -8.97
N CYS A 119 12.44 6.93 -8.32
CA CYS A 119 11.65 5.86 -8.93
C CYS A 119 10.16 6.22 -8.87
N GLY A 120 9.75 7.11 -9.77
CA GLY A 120 8.41 7.69 -9.76
C GLY A 120 8.08 8.47 -11.02
N SER A 121 6.89 9.04 -11.05
CA SER A 121 6.39 9.87 -12.16
C SER A 121 5.52 11.01 -11.69
N ASN A 122 5.42 12.03 -12.53
CA ASN A 122 4.62 13.23 -12.27
C ASN A 122 3.15 12.97 -12.63
N TYR A 123 2.25 13.33 -11.71
CA TYR A 123 0.80 13.23 -11.90
C TYR A 123 0.15 14.59 -11.64
N SER A 124 -0.99 14.84 -12.29
CA SER A 124 -1.70 16.13 -12.17
C SER A 124 -2.26 16.38 -10.77
N ASN A 125 -2.62 15.33 -10.05
CA ASN A 125 -3.12 15.36 -8.67
C ASN A 125 -2.96 14.01 -7.97
N LYS A 126 -3.18 14.01 -6.65
CA LYS A 126 -3.14 12.81 -5.78
C LYS A 126 -4.02 11.66 -6.25
N CYS A 127 -5.21 11.95 -6.79
CA CYS A 127 -6.08 10.91 -7.33
C CYS A 127 -5.44 10.26 -8.56
N ALA A 128 -4.98 11.07 -9.51
CA ALA A 128 -4.37 10.58 -10.74
C ALA A 128 -3.13 9.72 -10.46
N ALA A 129 -2.37 10.04 -9.41
CA ALA A 129 -1.28 9.18 -8.92
C ALA A 129 -1.83 7.86 -8.36
N CYS A 130 -2.73 7.91 -7.39
CA CYS A 130 -3.16 6.72 -6.67
C CYS A 130 -4.07 5.77 -7.44
N ILE A 131 -4.77 6.20 -8.49
CA ILE A 131 -5.50 5.26 -9.36
C ILE A 131 -4.56 4.41 -10.21
N ASN A 132 -3.30 4.83 -10.40
CA ASN A 132 -2.27 4.01 -11.01
C ASN A 132 -1.76 3.02 -9.96
N LYS A 133 -2.02 1.72 -10.20
CA LYS A 133 -1.70 0.63 -9.27
C LYS A 133 -0.20 0.43 -9.03
N GLU A 134 0.65 0.94 -9.91
CA GLU A 134 2.10 0.88 -9.72
C GLU A 134 2.58 1.89 -8.67
N VAL A 135 1.77 2.91 -8.34
CA VAL A 135 2.12 3.95 -7.37
C VAL A 135 1.81 3.48 -5.95
N ASN A 136 2.87 3.37 -5.14
CA ASN A 136 2.78 3.00 -3.74
C ASN A 136 2.37 4.20 -2.85
N TYR A 137 3.06 5.32 -3.02
CA TYR A 137 2.81 6.56 -2.28
C TYR A 137 3.10 7.76 -3.16
N TYR A 138 2.68 8.95 -2.72
CA TYR A 138 3.05 10.19 -3.38
C TYR A 138 3.61 11.23 -2.41
N LEU A 139 4.36 12.17 -2.98
CA LEU A 139 4.78 13.41 -2.34
C LEU A 139 4.15 14.61 -3.07
N ASN A 140 3.83 15.66 -2.33
CA ASN A 140 3.37 16.91 -2.94
C ASN A 140 4.47 17.56 -3.78
N GLY A 141 4.13 18.11 -4.94
CA GLY A 141 5.08 18.68 -5.90
C GLY A 141 5.56 17.65 -6.93
N PHE A 142 6.45 18.07 -7.83
CA PHE A 142 6.98 17.19 -8.87
C PHE A 142 8.13 16.30 -8.38
N CYS A 143 8.33 15.20 -9.10
CA CYS A 143 9.63 14.57 -9.27
C CYS A 143 10.51 15.50 -10.13
#